data_AF-A0A935D0L6-F1
#
_entry.id   AF-A0A935D0L6-F1
#
_cell.length_a   1.000
_cell.length_b   1.000
_cell.length_c   1.000
_cell.angle_alpha   90.00
_cell.angle_beta   90.00
_cell.angle_gamma   90.00
#
_symmetry.space_group_name_H-M   'P 1'
#
loop_
_entity.id
_entity.type
_entity.pdbx_description
1 polymer ?
#
loop_
_entity_poly.entity_id
_entity_poly.type
_entity_poly.pdbx_seq_one_letter_code
_entity_poly.pdbx_strand_id
1 'polypeptide(L)'
;MNQKIIIVAGGTGNLGGRIVKALLNRGAEVRVLVRPSSNQKKISYLEQLGAKVMVVDMSNEQDISSACVGANCVISALAGLRDVVIDAQKILLNGAVLAGVPRFIPSDYSLDFTKFNDGENRNLDLRREFHKYLDSVAISSTTIFCGAFMDMLTNEIPMIISKRKLVLYWGNADHKMGFTTLDDTAMFTANVALDENTSRYLNIAGDQISPREITDVMSSLSGQKFRMIRTGGLGLLSLIIRITKIMSPGKTDLYPAWQGMQYMRNMMDKRANIKSIDNNMYPDMNWTKVKDLLSNHYLNSN
;
A
#
# COMPACT_ATOMS: atom_id res chain seq x y z
N MET A 1 -3.51 10.64 -29.36
CA MET A 1 -4.43 10.21 -28.28
C MET A 1 -4.52 11.36 -27.29
N ASN A 2 -5.70 11.69 -26.80
CA ASN A 2 -5.83 12.75 -25.78
C ASN A 2 -5.08 12.32 -24.52
N GLN A 3 -4.31 13.22 -23.94
CA GLN A 3 -3.55 12.98 -22.72
C GLN A 3 -4.52 12.66 -21.57
N LYS A 4 -4.37 11.51 -20.89
CA LYS A 4 -5.22 11.16 -19.74
C LYS A 4 -4.89 12.06 -18.56
N ILE A 5 -5.92 12.60 -17.91
CA ILE A 5 -5.83 13.43 -16.72
C ILE A 5 -6.08 12.56 -15.50
N ILE A 6 -5.08 12.44 -14.62
CA ILE A 6 -5.14 11.61 -13.43
C ILE A 6 -4.97 12.48 -12.19
N ILE A 7 -5.92 12.38 -11.26
CA ILE A 7 -5.87 13.08 -9.98
C ILE A 7 -5.21 12.18 -8.94
N VAL A 8 -4.30 12.73 -8.14
CA VAL A 8 -3.67 12.00 -7.02
C VAL A 8 -3.86 12.77 -5.73
N ALA A 9 -4.61 12.21 -4.78
CA ALA A 9 -4.64 12.67 -3.41
C ALA A 9 -3.56 11.93 -2.58
N GLY A 10 -2.83 12.66 -1.74
CA GLY A 10 -1.70 12.09 -0.99
C GLY A 10 -0.38 12.01 -1.78
N GLY A 11 -0.25 12.75 -2.88
CA GLY A 11 0.95 12.77 -3.73
C GLY A 11 2.23 13.25 -3.02
N THR A 12 2.14 13.88 -1.85
CA THR A 12 3.29 14.27 -1.02
C THR A 12 3.77 13.16 -0.05
N GLY A 13 3.05 12.03 -0.01
CA GLY A 13 3.41 10.82 0.71
C GLY A 13 4.41 9.96 -0.07
N ASN A 14 4.96 8.93 0.59
CA ASN A 14 5.97 8.04 -0.01
C ASN A 14 5.42 7.31 -1.25
N LEU A 15 4.32 6.56 -1.10
CA LEU A 15 3.68 5.86 -2.23
C LEU A 15 3.09 6.86 -3.24
N GLY A 16 2.36 7.88 -2.77
CA GLY A 16 1.72 8.86 -3.65
C GLY A 16 2.70 9.60 -4.57
N GLY A 17 3.85 10.01 -4.06
CA GLY A 17 4.88 10.67 -4.87
C GLY A 17 5.47 9.75 -5.94
N ARG A 18 5.62 8.46 -5.63
CA ARG A 18 6.05 7.44 -6.61
C ARG A 18 4.98 7.21 -7.67
N ILE A 19 3.70 7.20 -7.30
CA ILE A 19 2.58 7.11 -8.26
C ILE A 19 2.59 8.32 -9.20
N VAL A 20 2.74 9.54 -8.67
CA VAL A 20 2.85 10.76 -9.49
C VAL A 20 3.99 10.65 -10.49
N LYS A 21 5.18 10.27 -10.05
CA LYS A 21 6.34 10.07 -10.93
C LYS A 21 6.08 9.02 -12.02
N ALA A 22 5.48 7.89 -11.65
CA ALA A 22 5.17 6.81 -12.60
C ALA A 22 4.13 7.24 -13.66
N LEU A 23 3.12 8.02 -13.27
CA LEU A 23 2.13 8.57 -14.19
C LEU A 23 2.73 9.57 -15.17
N LEU A 24 3.56 10.49 -14.68
CA LEU A 24 4.24 11.50 -15.50
C LEU A 24 5.17 10.84 -16.53
N ASN A 25 5.93 9.82 -16.12
CA ASN A 25 6.78 9.04 -17.03
C ASN A 25 6.01 8.32 -18.15
N ARG A 26 4.70 8.08 -17.95
CA ARG A 26 3.80 7.51 -18.97
C ARG A 26 3.05 8.58 -19.77
N GLY A 27 3.43 9.84 -19.61
CA GLY A 27 2.87 10.95 -20.35
C GLY A 27 1.48 11.39 -19.88
N ALA A 28 1.01 10.97 -18.71
CA ALA A 28 -0.27 11.45 -18.17
C ALA A 28 -0.16 12.92 -17.73
N GLU A 29 -1.26 13.68 -17.83
CA GLU A 29 -1.39 14.92 -17.08
C GLU A 29 -1.73 14.55 -15.63
N VAL A 30 -0.87 14.91 -14.68
CA VAL A 30 -1.09 14.59 -13.27
C VAL A 30 -1.46 15.85 -12.50
N ARG A 31 -2.61 15.81 -11.84
CA ARG A 31 -3.02 16.85 -10.88
C ARG A 31 -2.93 16.30 -9.46
N VAL A 32 -2.17 16.96 -8.59
CA VAL A 32 -2.00 16.52 -7.20
C VAL A 32 -2.81 17.42 -6.29
N LEU A 33 -3.75 16.82 -5.55
CA LEU A 33 -4.53 17.55 -4.54
C LEU A 33 -3.68 17.71 -3.28
N VAL A 34 -3.51 18.94 -2.83
CA VAL A 34 -2.76 19.28 -1.61
C VAL A 34 -3.59 20.18 -0.71
N ARG A 35 -3.41 20.01 0.60
CA ARG A 35 -3.99 20.92 1.61
C ARG A 35 -3.21 22.23 1.63
N PRO A 36 -3.82 23.37 2.00
CA PRO A 36 -3.11 24.65 2.20
C PRO A 36 -1.92 24.56 3.16
N SER A 37 -2.01 23.69 4.17
CA SER A 37 -0.95 23.45 5.17
C SER A 37 0.13 22.46 4.73
N SER A 38 0.13 22.03 3.46
CA SER A 38 1.09 21.04 2.97
C SER A 38 2.52 21.61 2.92
N ASN A 39 3.50 20.73 3.10
CA ASN A 39 4.90 21.14 3.11
C ASN A 39 5.34 21.69 1.74
N GLN A 40 5.76 22.95 1.70
CA GLN A 40 6.13 23.65 0.47
C GLN A 40 7.27 22.97 -0.30
N LYS A 41 8.27 22.40 0.38
CA LYS A 41 9.38 21.70 -0.29
C LYS A 41 8.88 20.48 -1.07
N LYS A 42 7.91 19.75 -0.51
CA LYS A 42 7.30 18.59 -1.18
C LYS A 42 6.42 19.01 -2.36
N ILE A 43 5.71 20.14 -2.24
CA ILE A 43 4.96 20.73 -3.34
C ILE A 43 5.90 21.10 -4.49
N SER A 44 6.96 21.85 -4.22
CA SER A 44 7.90 22.29 -5.24
C SER A 44 8.60 21.13 -5.93
N TYR A 45 8.86 20.03 -5.22
CA TYR A 45 9.38 18.81 -5.85
C TYR A 45 8.39 18.21 -6.86
N LEU A 46 7.09 18.15 -6.55
CA LEU A 46 6.07 17.64 -7.47
C LEU A 46 5.91 18.55 -8.69
N GLU A 47 5.96 19.86 -8.51
CA GLU A 47 5.92 20.84 -9.61
C GLU A 47 7.14 20.70 -10.53
N GLN A 48 8.33 20.50 -9.96
CA GLN A 48 9.56 20.25 -10.72
C GLN A 48 9.51 18.95 -11.54
N LEU A 49 8.79 17.94 -11.06
CA LEU A 49 8.54 16.71 -11.84
C LEU A 49 7.57 16.94 -13.00
N GLY A 50 6.81 18.05 -13.00
CA GLY A 50 5.80 18.38 -14.02
C GLY A 50 4.35 18.13 -13.59
N ALA A 51 4.10 17.85 -12.31
CA ALA A 51 2.73 17.73 -11.81
C ALA A 51 2.08 19.11 -11.63
N LYS A 52 0.78 19.20 -11.93
CA LYS A 52 -0.03 20.38 -11.59
C LYS A 52 -0.51 20.26 -10.16
N VAL A 53 -0.11 21.17 -9.28
CA VAL A 53 -0.53 21.15 -7.88
C VAL A 53 -1.82 21.95 -7.72
N MET A 54 -2.85 21.30 -7.17
CA MET A 54 -4.15 21.90 -6.90
C MET A 54 -4.31 22.05 -5.39
N VAL A 55 -4.24 23.29 -4.90
CA VAL A 55 -4.50 23.58 -3.49
C VAL A 55 -6.00 23.56 -3.27
N VAL A 56 -6.48 22.62 -2.44
CA VAL A 56 -7.90 22.44 -2.16
C VAL A 56 -8.14 22.25 -0.67
N ASP A 57 -9.28 22.72 -0.19
CA ASP A 57 -9.85 22.34 1.08
C ASP A 57 -10.35 20.88 1.00
N MET A 58 -9.56 19.97 1.55
CA MET A 58 -9.87 18.53 1.58
C MET A 58 -11.09 18.16 2.45
N SER A 59 -11.72 19.14 3.11
CA SER A 59 -12.99 18.97 3.81
C SER A 59 -14.21 19.40 2.98
N ASN A 60 -14.00 19.94 1.78
CA ASN A 60 -15.04 20.50 0.92
C ASN A 60 -15.13 19.71 -0.40
N GLU A 61 -16.26 19.02 -0.61
CA GLU A 61 -16.50 18.20 -1.80
C GLU A 61 -16.54 19.02 -3.10
N GLN A 62 -17.06 20.26 -3.06
CA GLN A 62 -17.14 21.14 -4.23
C GLN A 62 -15.77 21.65 -4.68
N ASP A 63 -14.87 21.91 -3.73
CA ASP A 63 -13.51 22.33 -4.03
C ASP A 63 -12.72 21.18 -4.68
N ILE A 64 -12.83 19.97 -4.13
CA ILE A 64 -12.29 18.75 -4.73
C ILE A 64 -12.88 18.51 -6.12
N SER A 65 -14.20 18.63 -6.28
CA SER A 65 -14.90 18.44 -7.55
C SER A 65 -14.36 19.38 -8.62
N SER A 66 -14.18 20.66 -8.29
CA SER A 66 -13.64 21.68 -9.20
C SER A 66 -12.24 21.30 -9.72
N ALA A 67 -11.39 20.73 -8.87
CA ALA A 67 -10.07 20.24 -9.28
C ALA A 67 -10.12 18.95 -10.12
N CYS A 68 -11.19 18.16 -9.98
CA CYS A 68 -11.38 16.86 -10.65
C CYS A 68 -12.06 16.95 -12.02
N VAL A 69 -12.59 18.11 -12.42
CA VAL A 69 -13.29 18.27 -13.72
C VAL A 69 -12.42 17.81 -14.89
N GLY A 70 -13.00 16.94 -15.72
CA GLY A 70 -12.36 16.37 -16.91
C GLY A 70 -11.36 15.25 -16.63
N ALA A 71 -11.20 14.82 -15.37
CA ALA A 71 -10.29 13.73 -15.03
C ALA A 71 -10.82 12.35 -15.45
N ASN A 72 -9.90 11.47 -15.82
CA ASN A 72 -10.19 10.08 -16.19
C ASN A 72 -10.18 9.15 -14.98
N CYS A 73 -9.38 9.45 -13.97
CA CYS A 73 -9.29 8.64 -12.75
C CYS A 73 -8.83 9.49 -11.57
N VAL A 74 -9.36 9.20 -10.38
CA VAL A 74 -8.85 9.72 -9.11
C VAL A 74 -8.20 8.58 -8.33
N ILE A 75 -6.99 8.82 -7.82
CA ILE A 75 -6.23 7.89 -7.00
C ILE A 75 -6.10 8.46 -5.60
N SER A 76 -6.52 7.68 -4.62
CA SER A 76 -6.26 7.95 -3.21
C SER A 76 -5.00 7.20 -2.78
N ALA A 77 -3.98 7.95 -2.35
CA ALA A 77 -2.78 7.45 -1.67
C ALA A 77 -2.68 8.05 -0.26
N LEU A 78 -3.83 8.37 0.34
CA LEU A 78 -3.93 8.92 1.68
C LEU A 78 -3.56 7.86 2.73
N ALA A 79 -2.70 8.22 3.68
CA ALA A 79 -2.32 7.37 4.81
C ALA A 79 -2.73 8.03 6.12
N GLY A 80 -3.41 7.30 6.99
CA GLY A 80 -3.91 7.80 8.27
C GLY A 80 -4.74 6.76 9.02
N LEU A 81 -5.47 7.22 10.03
CA LEU A 81 -6.43 6.40 10.77
C LEU A 81 -7.84 6.58 10.20
N ARG A 82 -8.88 6.51 11.02
CA ARG A 82 -10.28 6.58 10.59
C ARG A 82 -10.61 7.88 9.88
N ASP A 83 -10.16 9.00 10.43
CA ASP A 83 -10.31 10.36 9.90
C ASP A 83 -9.77 10.50 8.47
N VAL A 84 -8.77 9.70 8.11
CA VAL A 84 -8.17 9.72 6.76
C VAL A 84 -8.70 8.60 5.87
N VAL A 85 -8.64 7.35 6.34
CA VAL A 85 -8.99 6.15 5.56
C VAL A 85 -10.49 6.06 5.29
N ILE A 86 -11.31 6.64 6.16
CA ILE A 86 -12.75 6.73 5.96
C ILE A 86 -13.13 8.17 5.64
N ASP A 87 -13.02 9.08 6.60
CA ASP A 87 -13.74 10.36 6.51
C ASP A 87 -13.22 11.24 5.36
N ALA A 88 -11.91 11.52 5.30
CA ALA A 88 -11.32 12.28 4.21
C ALA A 88 -11.44 11.55 2.84
N GLN A 89 -11.36 10.23 2.84
CA GLN A 89 -11.48 9.45 1.62
C GLN A 89 -12.91 9.44 1.05
N LYS A 90 -13.94 9.50 1.91
CA LYS A 90 -15.34 9.70 1.48
C LYS A 90 -15.54 11.06 0.82
N ILE A 91 -14.99 12.12 1.42
CA ILE A 91 -15.07 13.47 0.86
C ILE A 91 -14.38 13.52 -0.52
N LEU A 92 -13.20 12.89 -0.65
CA LEU A 92 -12.50 12.76 -1.93
C LEU A 92 -13.34 11.98 -2.97
N LEU A 93 -13.94 10.86 -2.58
CA LEU A 93 -14.80 10.05 -3.43
C LEU A 93 -16.02 10.84 -3.91
N ASN A 94 -16.67 11.57 -3.01
CA ASN A 94 -17.84 12.38 -3.35
C ASN A 94 -17.47 13.53 -4.29
N GLY A 95 -16.35 14.21 -4.04
CA GLY A 95 -15.83 15.22 -4.98
C GLY A 95 -15.56 14.64 -6.37
N ALA A 96 -15.01 13.42 -6.46
CA ALA A 96 -14.80 12.73 -7.73
C ALA A 96 -16.11 12.39 -8.45
N VAL A 97 -17.11 11.90 -7.71
CA VAL A 97 -18.46 11.62 -8.23
C VAL A 97 -19.14 12.89 -8.74
N LEU A 98 -19.09 13.98 -7.95
CA LEU A 98 -19.66 15.28 -8.32
C LEU A 98 -19.02 15.85 -9.61
N ALA A 99 -17.73 15.59 -9.83
CA ALA A 99 -17.02 16.00 -11.04
C ALA A 99 -17.27 15.10 -12.26
N GLY A 100 -18.03 14.01 -12.09
CA GLY A 100 -18.30 13.02 -13.15
C GLY A 100 -17.08 12.18 -13.52
N VAL A 101 -16.12 12.01 -12.60
CA VAL A 101 -14.94 11.15 -12.84
C VAL A 101 -15.40 9.70 -12.96
N PRO A 102 -15.00 8.96 -14.02
CA PRO A 102 -15.53 7.62 -14.26
C PRO A 102 -14.89 6.54 -13.36
N ARG A 103 -13.69 6.80 -12.81
CA ARG A 103 -12.90 5.80 -12.07
C ARG A 103 -12.27 6.31 -10.78
N PHE A 104 -12.23 5.43 -9.78
CA PHE A 104 -11.59 5.68 -8.48
C PHE A 104 -10.70 4.52 -8.02
N ILE A 105 -9.47 4.80 -7.60
CA ILE A 105 -8.56 3.84 -6.97
C ILE A 105 -8.44 4.20 -5.48
N PRO A 106 -9.06 3.45 -4.56
CA PRO A 106 -8.98 3.72 -3.13
C PRO A 106 -7.59 3.42 -2.54
N SER A 107 -7.30 4.04 -1.39
CA SER A 107 -6.08 3.86 -0.60
C SER A 107 -6.10 2.56 0.19
N ASP A 108 -6.10 1.45 -0.55
CA ASP A 108 -6.15 0.11 0.01
C ASP A 108 -4.74 -0.47 0.17
N TYR A 109 -3.98 -0.59 -0.92
CA TYR A 109 -2.58 -1.06 -0.98
C TYR A 109 -2.17 -1.99 0.17
N SER A 110 -2.84 -3.14 0.26
CA SER A 110 -2.68 -4.11 1.34
C SER A 110 -2.81 -5.55 0.84
N LEU A 111 -2.77 -6.52 1.74
CA LEU A 111 -3.30 -7.85 1.51
C LEU A 111 -4.83 -7.79 1.30
N ASP A 112 -5.39 -8.87 0.76
CA ASP A 112 -6.83 -8.99 0.50
C ASP A 112 -7.64 -8.97 1.81
N PHE A 113 -8.20 -7.81 2.14
CA PHE A 113 -9.01 -7.63 3.34
C PHE A 113 -10.37 -8.34 3.26
N THR A 114 -10.82 -8.78 2.08
CA THR A 114 -12.12 -9.48 1.89
C THR A 114 -12.11 -10.89 2.47
N LYS A 115 -10.92 -11.45 2.73
CA LYS A 115 -10.75 -12.81 3.28
C LYS A 115 -10.78 -12.86 4.80
N PHE A 116 -10.88 -11.73 5.48
CA PHE A 116 -10.78 -11.61 6.93
C PHE A 116 -12.05 -11.05 7.55
N ASN A 117 -12.34 -11.45 8.79
CA ASN A 117 -13.51 -10.99 9.52
C ASN A 117 -13.26 -9.67 10.25
N ASP A 118 -14.34 -8.95 10.54
CA ASP A 118 -14.32 -7.74 11.35
C ASP A 118 -13.78 -8.02 12.77
N GLY A 119 -12.99 -7.08 13.30
CA GLY A 119 -12.37 -7.17 14.61
C GLY A 119 -11.01 -7.90 14.62
N GLU A 120 -10.62 -8.57 13.53
CA GLU A 120 -9.31 -9.24 13.43
C GLU A 120 -8.17 -8.22 13.25
N ASN A 121 -8.39 -7.19 12.43
CA ASN A 121 -7.38 -6.17 12.11
C ASN A 121 -8.03 -4.82 11.82
N ARG A 122 -7.73 -3.83 12.67
CA ARG A 122 -8.33 -2.49 12.61
C ARG A 122 -8.23 -1.86 11.22
N ASN A 123 -7.08 -1.99 10.54
CA ASN A 123 -6.86 -1.33 9.26
C ASN A 123 -7.58 -2.03 8.10
N LEU A 124 -7.78 -3.35 8.20
CA LEU A 124 -8.60 -4.09 7.23
C LEU A 124 -10.09 -3.81 7.45
N ASP A 125 -10.50 -3.67 8.72
CA ASP A 125 -11.87 -3.28 9.09
C ASP A 125 -12.23 -1.90 8.52
N LEU A 126 -11.35 -0.90 8.66
CA LEU A 126 -11.56 0.44 8.11
C LEU A 126 -11.71 0.43 6.58
N ARG A 127 -10.93 -0.40 5.87
CA ARG A 127 -11.04 -0.55 4.42
C ARG A 127 -12.36 -1.19 4.02
N ARG A 128 -12.77 -2.28 4.70
CA ARG A 128 -14.09 -2.89 4.47
C ARG A 128 -15.24 -1.92 4.74
N GLU A 129 -15.13 -1.11 5.79
CA GLU A 129 -16.12 -0.08 6.10
C GLU A 129 -16.18 0.99 5.01
N PHE A 130 -15.04 1.49 4.53
CA PHE A 130 -15.01 2.41 3.40
C PHE A 130 -15.62 1.78 2.13
N HIS A 131 -15.35 0.50 1.86
CA HIS A 131 -15.90 -0.22 0.72
C HIS A 131 -17.42 -0.34 0.76
N LYS A 132 -18.04 -0.51 1.94
CA LYS A 132 -19.51 -0.46 2.07
C LYS A 132 -20.09 0.86 1.55
N TYR A 133 -19.37 1.97 1.70
CA TYR A 133 -19.78 3.26 1.17
C TYR A 133 -19.43 3.42 -0.32
N LEU A 134 -18.22 3.00 -0.72
CA LEU A 134 -17.79 3.01 -2.13
C LEU A 134 -18.78 2.25 -3.03
N ASP A 135 -19.34 1.14 -2.55
CA ASP A 135 -20.29 0.32 -3.30
C ASP A 135 -21.70 0.93 -3.37
N SER A 136 -21.98 1.96 -2.57
CA SER A 136 -23.25 2.70 -2.58
C SER A 136 -23.27 3.87 -3.56
N VAL A 137 -22.13 4.23 -4.17
CA VAL A 137 -22.00 5.36 -5.09
C VAL A 137 -21.74 4.88 -6.52
N ALA A 138 -22.23 5.63 -7.50
CA ALA A 138 -22.14 5.27 -8.92
C ALA A 138 -20.81 5.68 -9.55
N ILE A 139 -19.72 4.97 -9.19
CA ILE A 139 -18.39 5.16 -9.79
C ILE A 139 -17.66 3.83 -9.91
N SER A 140 -17.02 3.58 -11.05
CA SER A 140 -16.19 2.37 -11.21
C SER A 140 -14.96 2.49 -10.33
N SER A 141 -14.55 1.40 -9.70
CA SER A 141 -13.41 1.43 -8.79
C SER A 141 -12.57 0.17 -8.83
N THR A 142 -11.30 0.33 -8.49
CA THR A 142 -10.31 -0.74 -8.58
C THR A 142 -9.39 -0.71 -7.36
N THR A 143 -9.48 -1.77 -6.56
CA THR A 143 -8.60 -2.00 -5.43
C THR A 143 -7.40 -2.83 -5.85
N ILE A 144 -6.22 -2.40 -5.41
CA ILE A 144 -4.96 -3.10 -5.65
C ILE A 144 -4.49 -3.73 -4.35
N PHE A 145 -4.55 -5.05 -4.29
CA PHE A 145 -3.96 -5.85 -3.22
C PHE A 145 -2.51 -6.17 -3.56
N CYS A 146 -1.56 -5.54 -2.84
CA CYS A 146 -0.12 -5.68 -3.11
C CYS A 146 0.62 -6.53 -2.07
N GLY A 147 -0.11 -7.17 -1.14
CA GLY A 147 0.50 -7.87 -0.02
C GLY A 147 1.14 -6.91 0.97
N ALA A 148 2.32 -7.22 1.49
CA ALA A 148 3.10 -6.27 2.28
C ALA A 148 4.03 -5.44 1.41
N PHE A 149 4.31 -4.19 1.82
CA PHE A 149 5.40 -3.45 1.23
C PHE A 149 6.72 -4.16 1.53
N MET A 150 7.42 -4.54 0.47
CA MET A 150 8.67 -5.28 0.55
C MET A 150 9.76 -4.49 1.27
N ASP A 151 9.74 -3.16 1.12
CA ASP A 151 10.59 -2.20 1.81
C ASP A 151 10.58 -2.37 3.33
N MET A 152 9.50 -2.91 3.91
CA MET A 152 9.43 -3.15 5.35
C MET A 152 10.39 -4.25 5.84
N LEU A 153 10.94 -5.08 4.94
CA LEU A 153 11.94 -6.09 5.28
C LEU A 153 13.31 -5.49 5.60
N THR A 154 13.58 -4.24 5.20
CA THR A 154 14.88 -3.57 5.39
C THR A 154 14.93 -2.72 6.65
N ASN A 155 14.52 -3.29 7.81
CA ASN A 155 14.60 -2.74 9.18
C ASN A 155 13.28 -2.28 9.83
N GLU A 156 12.13 -2.33 9.16
CA GLU A 156 10.86 -1.90 9.79
C GLU A 156 10.12 -3.05 10.48
N ILE A 157 10.13 -4.25 9.90
CA ILE A 157 9.52 -5.43 10.50
C ILE A 157 10.61 -6.23 11.25
N PRO A 158 10.40 -6.61 12.52
CA PRO A 158 11.38 -7.37 13.31
C PRO A 158 11.45 -8.86 12.91
N MET A 159 11.23 -9.18 11.63
CA MET A 159 11.35 -10.51 11.08
C MET A 159 12.81 -10.87 10.84
N ILE A 160 13.62 -9.93 10.34
CA ILE A 160 15.04 -10.15 10.05
C ILE A 160 15.86 -9.42 11.11
N ILE A 161 16.54 -10.18 11.97
CA ILE A 161 17.44 -9.65 13.00
C ILE A 161 18.88 -9.83 12.52
N SER A 162 19.30 -9.01 11.55
CA SER A 162 20.58 -9.14 10.84
C SER A 162 21.78 -9.20 11.80
N LYS A 163 21.81 -8.37 12.85
CA LYS A 163 22.89 -8.36 13.87
C LYS A 163 23.08 -9.71 14.58
N ARG A 164 22.00 -10.49 14.74
CA ARG A 164 22.03 -11.82 15.37
C ARG A 164 21.95 -12.96 14.37
N LYS A 165 21.84 -12.66 13.07
CA LYS A 165 21.68 -13.62 11.98
C LYS A 165 20.45 -14.52 12.17
N LEU A 166 19.34 -13.90 12.60
CA LEU A 166 18.09 -14.61 12.88
C LEU A 166 16.98 -14.15 11.94
N VAL A 167 16.16 -15.10 11.50
CA VAL A 167 14.85 -14.84 10.90
C VAL A 167 13.79 -15.37 11.85
N LEU A 168 12.94 -14.47 12.34
CA LEU A 168 11.84 -14.78 13.24
C LEU A 168 10.58 -15.08 12.42
N TYR A 169 9.82 -16.11 12.82
CA TYR A 169 8.57 -16.44 12.14
C TYR A 169 7.50 -16.96 13.10
N TRP A 170 6.25 -16.74 12.71
CA TRP A 170 5.07 -17.25 13.40
C TRP A 170 4.40 -18.34 12.57
N GLY A 171 3.90 -19.38 13.22
CA GLY A 171 3.14 -20.43 12.53
C GLY A 171 4.02 -21.38 11.73
N ASN A 172 3.91 -21.32 10.40
CA ASN A 172 4.54 -22.24 9.44
C ASN A 172 5.70 -21.56 8.70
N ALA A 173 6.90 -22.15 8.75
CA ALA A 173 8.10 -21.62 8.10
C ALA A 173 8.09 -21.68 6.58
N ASP A 174 7.20 -22.50 6.00
CA ASP A 174 7.06 -22.72 4.56
C ASP A 174 5.86 -21.97 3.95
N HIS A 175 5.14 -21.18 4.77
CA HIS A 175 4.05 -20.34 4.30
C HIS A 175 4.61 -19.15 3.52
N LYS A 176 4.21 -19.03 2.25
CA LYS A 176 4.65 -17.93 1.37
C LYS A 176 3.80 -16.69 1.58
N MET A 177 4.46 -15.57 1.80
CA MET A 177 3.83 -14.26 1.92
C MET A 177 4.09 -13.45 0.66
N GLY A 178 3.09 -12.70 0.21
CA GLY A 178 3.24 -11.75 -0.91
C GLY A 178 3.89 -10.44 -0.47
N PHE A 179 4.94 -10.03 -1.18
CA PHE A 179 5.63 -8.77 -1.00
C PHE A 179 5.72 -8.02 -2.32
N THR A 180 5.50 -6.70 -2.29
CA THR A 180 5.64 -5.83 -3.46
C THR A 180 6.34 -4.56 -3.03
N THR A 181 7.31 -4.06 -3.80
CA THR A 181 7.97 -2.79 -3.49
C THR A 181 6.99 -1.63 -3.65
N LEU A 182 7.28 -0.51 -2.99
CA LEU A 182 6.54 0.73 -3.21
C LEU A 182 6.62 1.20 -4.67
N ASP A 183 7.76 0.99 -5.33
CA ASP A 183 7.95 1.35 -6.75
C ASP A 183 7.12 0.48 -7.70
N ASP A 184 7.12 -0.84 -7.51
CA ASP A 184 6.30 -1.75 -8.32
C ASP A 184 4.81 -1.47 -8.09
N THR A 185 4.41 -1.23 -6.84
CA THR A 185 3.02 -0.86 -6.51
C THR A 185 2.63 0.45 -7.19
N ALA A 186 3.49 1.47 -7.15
CA ALA A 186 3.23 2.74 -7.81
C ALA A 186 3.15 2.61 -9.34
N MET A 187 4.06 1.83 -9.92
CA MET A 187 4.10 1.58 -11.36
C MET A 187 2.87 0.81 -11.85
N PHE A 188 2.43 -0.22 -11.11
CA PHE A 188 1.19 -0.95 -11.40
C PHE A 188 -0.03 -0.04 -11.27
N THR A 189 -0.10 0.75 -10.20
CA THR A 189 -1.20 1.69 -9.96
C THR A 189 -1.32 2.73 -11.08
N ALA A 190 -0.19 3.25 -11.55
CA ALA A 190 -0.16 4.17 -12.69
C ALA A 190 -0.70 3.51 -13.98
N ASN A 191 -0.34 2.24 -14.25
CA ASN A 191 -0.90 1.50 -15.38
C ASN A 191 -2.42 1.30 -15.23
N VAL A 192 -2.88 0.87 -14.04
CA VAL A 192 -4.30 0.67 -13.75
C VAL A 192 -5.11 1.95 -13.92
N ALA A 193 -4.57 3.11 -13.52
CA ALA A 193 -5.24 4.40 -13.69
C ALA A 193 -5.30 4.87 -15.15
N LEU A 194 -4.36 4.41 -15.98
CA LEU A 194 -4.31 4.70 -17.41
C LEU A 194 -5.08 3.68 -18.26
N ASP A 195 -5.45 2.53 -17.70
CA ASP A 195 -6.35 1.57 -18.33
C ASP A 195 -7.81 2.07 -18.23
N GLU A 196 -8.65 1.76 -19.20
CA GLU A 196 -10.07 2.12 -19.20
C GLU A 196 -10.92 1.10 -18.45
N ASN A 197 -10.54 -0.18 -18.52
CA ASN A 197 -11.36 -1.28 -18.03
C ASN A 197 -10.53 -2.22 -17.18
N THR A 198 -10.63 -2.07 -15.87
CA THR A 198 -9.98 -2.97 -14.92
C THR A 198 -10.98 -3.60 -13.98
N SER A 199 -10.70 -4.83 -13.57
CA SER A 199 -11.49 -5.55 -12.56
C SER A 199 -11.58 -4.77 -11.25
N ARG A 200 -12.62 -5.06 -10.44
CA ARG A 200 -12.81 -4.42 -9.13
C ARG A 200 -11.66 -4.70 -8.16
N TYR A 201 -11.10 -5.91 -8.19
CA TYR A 201 -10.00 -6.34 -7.34
C TYR A 201 -8.86 -6.86 -8.21
N LEU A 202 -7.66 -6.35 -7.97
CA LEU A 202 -6.42 -6.81 -8.59
C LEU A 202 -5.45 -7.25 -7.49
N ASN A 203 -4.82 -8.40 -7.67
CA ASN A 203 -3.85 -8.97 -6.73
C ASN A 203 -2.48 -9.00 -7.38
N ILE A 204 -1.50 -8.35 -6.77
CA ILE A 204 -0.11 -8.31 -7.25
C ILE A 204 0.85 -8.75 -6.16
N ALA A 205 1.95 -9.35 -6.57
CA ALA A 205 3.07 -9.66 -5.70
C ALA A 205 4.38 -9.56 -6.49
N GLY A 206 5.28 -8.68 -6.09
CA GLY A 206 6.64 -8.66 -6.64
C GLY A 206 7.36 -9.98 -6.39
N ASP A 207 7.19 -10.53 -5.19
CA ASP A 207 7.67 -11.85 -4.80
C ASP A 207 6.70 -12.57 -3.85
N GLN A 208 6.76 -13.90 -3.85
CA GLN A 208 6.03 -14.75 -2.91
C GLN A 208 7.01 -15.72 -2.23
N ILE A 209 7.44 -15.36 -1.03
CA ILE A 209 8.55 -16.01 -0.34
C ILE A 209 8.18 -16.37 1.11
N SER A 210 8.68 -17.50 1.58
CA SER A 210 8.49 -18.02 2.93
C SER A 210 9.61 -17.58 3.90
N PRO A 211 9.40 -17.66 5.22
CA PRO A 211 10.46 -17.42 6.19
C PRO A 211 11.72 -18.27 5.98
N ARG A 212 11.56 -19.52 5.51
CA ARG A 212 12.69 -20.38 5.16
C ARG A 212 13.48 -19.81 3.99
N GLU A 213 12.79 -19.50 2.90
CA GLU A 213 13.43 -18.94 1.70
C GLU A 213 14.07 -17.56 2.01
N ILE A 214 13.46 -16.72 2.87
CA ILE A 214 14.09 -15.47 3.36
C ILE A 214 15.40 -15.78 4.10
N THR A 215 15.43 -16.82 4.92
CA THR A 215 16.64 -17.24 5.66
C THR A 215 17.75 -17.66 4.70
N ASP A 216 17.40 -18.37 3.64
CA ASP A 216 18.35 -18.80 2.60
C ASP A 216 18.89 -17.59 1.82
N VAL A 217 18.03 -16.63 1.46
CA VAL A 217 18.43 -15.36 0.82
C VAL A 217 19.41 -14.59 1.72
N MET A 218 19.08 -14.40 2.99
CA MET A 218 19.95 -13.68 3.93
C MET A 218 21.29 -14.41 4.16
N SER A 219 21.26 -15.74 4.20
CA SER A 219 22.49 -16.53 4.35
C SER A 219 23.39 -16.40 3.12
N SER A 220 22.80 -16.44 1.92
CA SER A 220 23.50 -16.28 0.67
C SER A 220 24.09 -14.88 0.49
N LEU A 221 23.34 -13.83 0.84
CA LEU A 221 23.79 -12.43 0.67
C LEU A 221 24.89 -12.05 1.66
N SER A 222 24.79 -12.52 2.91
CA SER A 222 25.76 -12.17 3.96
C SER A 222 27.02 -13.05 3.97
N GLY A 223 27.01 -14.17 3.25
CA GLY A 223 28.03 -15.21 3.35
C GLY A 223 28.07 -15.92 4.72
N GLN A 224 27.07 -15.70 5.57
CA GLN A 224 27.02 -16.22 6.93
C GLN A 224 25.71 -16.96 7.16
N LYS A 225 25.75 -18.09 7.87
CA LYS A 225 24.55 -18.89 8.12
C LYS A 225 23.56 -18.15 9.04
N PHE A 226 22.41 -17.77 8.49
CA PHE A 226 21.26 -17.33 9.27
C PHE A 226 20.51 -18.55 9.84
N ARG A 227 19.84 -18.36 10.98
CA ARG A 227 18.99 -19.38 11.61
C ARG A 227 17.57 -18.87 11.74
N MET A 228 16.61 -19.78 11.65
CA MET A 228 15.21 -19.46 11.94
C MET A 228 14.89 -19.69 13.42
N ILE A 229 14.06 -18.81 13.99
CA ILE A 229 13.43 -19.02 15.29
C ILE A 229 11.92 -18.91 15.16
N ARG A 230 11.22 -19.95 15.58
CA ARG A 230 9.78 -19.93 15.72
C ARG A 230 9.41 -19.16 16.97
N THR A 231 8.83 -17.98 16.81
CA THR A 231 8.39 -17.13 17.94
C THR A 231 7.09 -17.64 18.57
N GLY A 232 6.29 -18.40 17.81
CA GLY A 232 5.08 -19.05 18.30
C GLY A 232 4.10 -19.39 17.19
N GLY A 233 2.89 -19.81 17.56
CA GLY A 233 1.77 -19.97 16.63
C GLY A 233 0.94 -18.69 16.47
N LEU A 234 0.04 -18.64 15.48
CA LEU A 234 -0.83 -17.48 15.26
C LEU A 234 -1.74 -17.18 16.45
N GLY A 235 -2.17 -18.20 17.20
CA GLY A 235 -2.97 -18.00 18.43
C GLY A 235 -2.20 -17.25 19.52
N LEU A 236 -0.92 -17.59 19.73
CA LEU A 236 -0.06 -16.85 20.67
C LEU A 236 0.16 -15.41 20.21
N LEU A 237 0.41 -15.20 18.91
CA LEU A 237 0.53 -13.86 18.34
C LEU A 237 -0.75 -13.03 18.57
N SER A 238 -1.93 -13.61 18.34
CA SER A 238 -3.21 -12.96 18.61
C SER A 238 -3.39 -12.59 20.09
N LEU A 239 -2.95 -13.45 21.02
CA LEU A 239 -2.97 -13.13 22.45
C LEU A 239 -2.03 -11.96 22.79
N ILE A 240 -0.80 -11.99 22.28
CA ILE A 240 0.19 -10.92 22.48
C ILE A 240 -0.36 -9.59 21.94
N ILE A 241 -0.92 -9.59 20.73
CA ILE A 241 -1.57 -8.40 20.14
C ILE A 241 -2.64 -7.83 21.07
N ARG A 242 -3.52 -8.67 21.62
CA ARG A 242 -4.58 -8.23 22.54
C ARG A 242 -4.00 -7.58 23.79
N ILE A 243 -2.99 -8.18 24.40
CA ILE A 243 -2.31 -7.65 25.59
C ILE A 243 -1.61 -6.32 25.26
N THR A 244 -0.82 -6.27 24.18
CA THR A 244 -0.13 -5.05 23.76
C THR A 244 -1.10 -3.92 23.46
N LYS A 245 -2.26 -4.20 22.85
CA LYS A 245 -3.29 -3.19 22.59
C LYS A 245 -3.92 -2.64 23.88
N ILE A 246 -4.01 -3.45 24.95
CA ILE A 246 -4.48 -2.99 26.26
C ILE A 246 -3.42 -2.13 26.95
N MET A 247 -2.16 -2.58 26.96
CA MET A 247 -1.07 -1.90 27.65
C MET A 247 -0.57 -0.64 26.91
N SER A 248 -0.64 -0.64 25.59
CA SER A 248 -0.15 0.42 24.71
C SER A 248 -1.13 0.62 23.55
N PRO A 249 -2.28 1.25 23.81
CA PRO A 249 -3.36 1.35 22.83
C PRO A 249 -3.00 2.17 21.59
N GLY A 250 -1.93 2.98 21.64
CA GLY A 250 -1.44 3.73 20.48
C GLY A 250 -2.50 4.66 19.91
N LYS A 251 -3.30 5.31 20.77
CA LYS A 251 -4.46 6.13 20.36
C LYS A 251 -4.08 7.28 19.41
N THR A 252 -2.83 7.72 19.45
CA THR A 252 -2.27 8.81 18.65
C THR A 252 -1.25 8.36 17.60
N ASP A 253 -0.84 7.09 17.62
CA ASP A 253 0.20 6.58 16.73
C ASP A 253 -0.42 6.08 15.43
N LEU A 254 0.17 6.47 14.30
CA LEU A 254 -0.28 5.99 12.99
C LEU A 254 -0.04 4.47 12.84
N TYR A 255 1.09 3.97 13.35
CA TYR A 255 1.50 2.57 13.28
C TYR A 255 2.05 2.07 14.63
N PRO A 256 1.21 1.85 15.65
CA PRO A 256 1.68 1.26 16.90
C PRO A 256 2.18 -0.17 16.67
N ALA A 257 3.09 -0.68 17.50
CA ALA A 257 3.71 -1.98 17.30
C ALA A 257 2.70 -3.13 17.10
N TRP A 258 1.58 -3.11 17.84
CA TRP A 258 0.51 -4.11 17.70
C TRP A 258 -0.19 -4.07 16.34
N GLN A 259 -0.18 -2.94 15.63
CA GLN A 259 -0.73 -2.81 14.28
C GLN A 259 0.11 -3.60 13.27
N GLY A 260 1.45 -3.47 13.35
CA GLY A 260 2.37 -4.28 12.55
C GLY A 260 2.23 -5.77 12.86
N MET A 261 2.05 -6.12 14.14
CA MET A 261 1.79 -7.50 14.55
C MET A 261 0.46 -8.05 13.98
N GLN A 262 -0.61 -7.26 13.97
CA GLN A 262 -1.88 -7.66 13.35
C GLN A 262 -1.68 -7.98 11.86
N TYR A 263 -0.99 -7.10 11.14
CA TYR A 263 -0.72 -7.31 9.72
C TYR A 263 0.14 -8.57 9.49
N MET A 264 1.20 -8.75 10.28
CA MET A 264 2.02 -9.97 10.27
C MET A 264 1.17 -11.23 10.54
N ARG A 265 0.25 -11.18 11.50
CA ARG A 265 -0.67 -12.28 11.81
C ARG A 265 -1.60 -12.60 10.65
N ASN A 266 -2.07 -11.60 9.90
CA ASN A 266 -2.89 -11.83 8.71
C ASN A 266 -2.06 -12.38 7.55
N MET A 267 -0.85 -11.88 7.32
CA MET A 267 0.05 -12.38 6.28
C MET A 267 0.41 -13.85 6.44
N MET A 268 0.62 -14.30 7.69
CA MET A 268 0.96 -15.68 8.02
C MET A 268 -0.27 -16.62 8.06
N ASP A 269 -1.48 -16.08 7.87
CA ASP A 269 -2.71 -16.86 7.78
C ASP A 269 -2.89 -17.40 6.34
N LYS A 270 -3.33 -18.66 6.21
CA LYS A 270 -3.61 -19.29 4.90
C LYS A 270 -4.64 -18.52 4.07
N ARG A 271 -5.52 -17.75 4.71
CA ARG A 271 -6.49 -16.88 4.04
C ARG A 271 -5.84 -15.75 3.22
N ALA A 272 -4.60 -15.36 3.55
CA ALA A 272 -3.84 -14.37 2.78
C ALA A 272 -3.13 -14.96 1.54
N ASN A 273 -3.23 -16.28 1.29
CA ASN A 273 -2.58 -16.88 0.12
C ASN A 273 -3.11 -16.30 -1.18
N ILE A 274 -2.20 -15.76 -1.99
CA ILE A 274 -2.50 -15.20 -3.30
C ILE A 274 -2.50 -16.34 -4.32
N LYS A 275 -3.69 -16.85 -4.67
CA LYS A 275 -3.82 -17.99 -5.60
C LYS A 275 -3.59 -17.59 -7.06
N SER A 276 -3.98 -16.36 -7.41
CA SER A 276 -3.85 -15.78 -8.74
C SER A 276 -3.30 -14.38 -8.61
N ILE A 277 -2.28 -14.06 -9.41
CA ILE A 277 -1.68 -12.72 -9.47
C ILE A 277 -1.91 -12.12 -10.86
N ASP A 278 -2.20 -10.83 -10.88
CA ASP A 278 -2.47 -10.01 -12.06
C ASP A 278 -1.18 -9.36 -12.61
N ASN A 279 -0.02 -9.88 -12.21
CA ASN A 279 1.30 -9.36 -12.59
C ASN A 279 1.53 -9.27 -14.11
N ASN A 280 0.83 -10.09 -14.90
CA ASN A 280 0.97 -10.16 -16.36
C ASN A 280 0.04 -9.20 -17.11
N MET A 281 -0.78 -8.41 -16.41
CA MET A 281 -1.67 -7.43 -17.07
C MET A 281 -0.91 -6.39 -17.89
N TYR A 282 0.32 -6.04 -17.47
CA TYR A 282 1.15 -5.03 -18.13
C TYR A 282 2.53 -5.63 -18.44
N PRO A 283 2.79 -6.04 -19.70
CA PRO A 283 4.02 -6.76 -20.08
C PRO A 283 5.32 -6.03 -19.77
N ASP A 284 5.32 -4.70 -19.75
CA ASP A 284 6.52 -3.88 -19.52
C ASP A 284 6.92 -3.77 -18.03
N MET A 285 6.20 -4.44 -17.13
CA MET A 285 6.51 -4.43 -15.70
C MET A 285 7.58 -5.45 -15.33
N ASN A 286 8.66 -4.94 -14.74
CA ASN A 286 9.69 -5.76 -14.10
C ASN A 286 9.45 -5.78 -12.60
N TRP A 287 9.12 -6.96 -12.07
CA TRP A 287 8.80 -7.15 -10.66
C TRP A 287 10.07 -7.39 -9.84
N THR A 288 10.31 -6.55 -8.84
CA THR A 288 11.45 -6.65 -7.93
C THR A 288 11.29 -7.86 -7.01
N LYS A 289 12.34 -8.69 -6.89
CA LYS A 289 12.34 -9.81 -5.95
C LYS A 289 12.88 -9.41 -4.59
N VAL A 290 12.52 -10.18 -3.56
CA VAL A 290 13.01 -9.94 -2.19
C VAL A 290 14.53 -10.01 -2.14
N LYS A 291 15.15 -10.91 -2.91
CA LYS A 291 16.60 -10.99 -3.05
C LYS A 291 17.23 -9.70 -3.57
N ASP A 292 16.62 -9.07 -4.58
CA ASP A 292 17.16 -7.86 -5.21
C ASP A 292 17.12 -6.68 -4.25
N LEU A 293 15.98 -6.50 -3.57
CA LEU A 293 15.81 -5.44 -2.58
C LEU A 293 16.75 -5.62 -1.37
N LEU A 294 16.83 -6.84 -0.82
CA LEU A 294 17.71 -7.12 0.31
C LEU A 294 19.19 -6.98 -0.07
N SER A 295 19.57 -7.38 -1.29
CA SER A 295 20.94 -7.21 -1.79
C SER A 295 21.33 -5.73 -1.85
N ASN A 296 20.47 -4.90 -2.45
CA ASN A 296 20.71 -3.45 -2.52
C ASN A 296 20.80 -2.81 -1.14
N HIS A 297 19.94 -3.22 -0.19
CA HIS A 297 20.01 -2.73 1.17
C HIS A 297 21.31 -3.15 1.87
N TYR A 298 21.75 -4.39 1.69
CA TYR A 298 22.98 -4.91 2.30
C TYR A 298 24.22 -4.19 1.80
N LEU A 299 24.30 -3.91 0.49
CA LEU A 299 25.41 -3.20 -0.14
C LEU A 299 25.52 -1.73 0.31
N ASN A 300 24.40 -1.09 0.63
CA ASN A 300 24.37 0.31 1.05
C ASN A 300 24.52 0.50 2.58
N SER A 301 24.45 -0.58 3.36
CA SER A 301 24.49 -0.55 4.83
C SER A 301 25.81 -1.06 5.42
N ASN A 302 26.72 -1.56 4.59
CA ASN A 302 28.08 -1.98 4.95
C ASN A 302 29.09 -1.24 4.08
#